data_AF-A0A225DAN9-F1
#
_entry.id   AF-A0A225DAN9-F1
#
_cell.length_a   1.000
_cell.length_b   1.000
_cell.length_c   1.000
_cell.angle_alpha   90.00
_cell.angle_beta   90.00
_cell.angle_gamma   90.00
#
_symmetry.space_group_name_H-M   'P 1'
#
loop_
_entity.id
_entity.type
_entity.pdbx_description
1 polymer ?
#
loop_
_entity_poly.entity_id
_entity_poly.type
_entity_poly.pdbx_seq_one_letter_code
_entity_poly.pdbx_strand_id
1 'polypeptide(L)'
;MPSHPELEFFNSLSGRLEVELSVPAEPIGDLENLRAPADAQMVRLELRAEVFNRDTEDFRPLTPDELESVAFRGRSIQLRSEDGEAVSHDAPNGSFFTVRELLQAVEETERRTRAQSEWFGGIDVHHVFFEGIHPGDGGVWDIYWGS
;
A
#
# COMPACT_ATOMS: atom_id res chain seq x y z
N MET A 1 10.83 18.54 -6.14
CA MET A 1 10.00 17.66 -7.00
C MET A 1 8.85 18.47 -7.57
N PRO A 2 8.28 18.12 -8.73
CA PRO A 2 7.04 18.72 -9.21
C PRO A 2 5.95 18.55 -8.15
N SER A 3 5.03 19.52 -8.03
CA SER A 3 3.81 19.32 -7.25
C SER A 3 2.91 18.31 -7.95
N HIS A 4 2.45 17.29 -7.23
CA HIS A 4 1.50 16.29 -7.72
C HIS A 4 0.15 16.47 -7.02
N PRO A 5 -0.61 17.55 -7.32
CA PRO A 5 -1.91 17.78 -6.70
C PRO A 5 -2.91 16.66 -7.00
N GLU A 6 -2.72 15.91 -8.09
CA GLU A 6 -3.52 14.72 -8.40
C GLU A 6 -3.43 13.62 -7.34
N LEU A 7 -2.35 13.58 -6.54
CA LEU A 7 -2.19 12.61 -5.46
C LEU A 7 -2.97 12.97 -4.20
N GLU A 8 -3.51 14.19 -4.08
CA GLU A 8 -4.22 14.60 -2.86
C GLU A 8 -5.42 13.69 -2.56
N PHE A 9 -6.20 13.32 -3.58
CA PHE A 9 -7.30 12.38 -3.41
C PHE A 9 -6.79 10.99 -3.03
N PHE A 10 -5.77 10.50 -3.72
CA PHE A 10 -5.19 9.17 -3.46
C PHE A 10 -4.64 9.05 -2.04
N ASN A 11 -3.90 10.06 -1.56
CA ASN A 11 -3.37 10.10 -0.20
C ASN A 11 -4.42 10.42 0.87
N SER A 12 -5.65 10.79 0.47
CA SER A 12 -6.78 10.92 1.39
C SER A 12 -7.54 9.62 1.61
N LEU A 13 -7.24 8.58 0.82
CA LEU A 13 -7.85 7.26 0.98
C LEU A 13 -7.41 6.65 2.30
N SER A 14 -8.36 6.06 3.00
CA SER A 14 -8.06 5.13 4.08
C SER A 14 -7.89 3.75 3.48
N GLY A 15 -7.01 2.92 4.03
CA GLY A 15 -6.87 1.58 3.52
C GLY A 15 -6.35 0.60 4.55
N ARG A 16 -6.72 -0.67 4.36
CA ARG A 16 -6.17 -1.78 5.13
C ARG A 16 -5.53 -2.80 4.20
N LEU A 17 -4.28 -3.15 4.47
CA LEU A 17 -3.59 -4.26 3.85
C LEU A 17 -4.01 -5.55 4.55
N GLU A 18 -4.67 -6.43 3.80
CA GLU A 18 -5.01 -7.76 4.25
C GLU A 18 -3.94 -8.75 3.78
N VAL A 19 -3.22 -9.33 4.73
CA VAL A 19 -2.17 -10.33 4.48
C VAL A 19 -2.65 -11.69 5.00
N GLU A 20 -2.78 -12.65 4.08
CA GLU A 20 -3.08 -14.05 4.41
C GLU A 20 -1.78 -14.85 4.41
N LEU A 21 -1.53 -15.56 5.50
CA LEU A 21 -0.35 -16.40 5.68
C LEU A 21 -0.70 -17.89 5.60
N SER A 22 0.26 -18.71 5.19
CA SER A 22 0.15 -20.18 5.20
C SER A 22 0.01 -20.76 6.60
N VAL A 23 0.51 -20.03 7.60
CA VAL A 23 0.40 -20.32 9.03
C VAL A 23 -0.12 -19.06 9.72
N PRO A 24 -1.12 -19.14 10.62
CA PRO A 24 -1.65 -17.96 11.30
C PRO A 24 -0.57 -17.15 12.02
N ALA A 25 -0.70 -15.83 12.00
CA ALA A 25 0.15 -14.94 12.78
C ALA A 25 -0.11 -15.10 14.29
N GLU A 26 0.91 -14.80 15.09
CA GLU A 26 0.90 -14.94 16.55
C GLU A 26 0.94 -13.57 17.24
N PRO A 27 0.26 -13.39 18.38
CA PRO A 27 0.39 -12.17 19.16
C PRO A 27 1.81 -12.01 19.72
N ILE A 28 2.28 -10.76 19.78
CA ILE A 28 3.56 -10.40 20.38
C ILE A 28 3.34 -10.12 21.88
N GLY A 29 3.47 -11.15 22.70
CA GLY A 29 3.22 -11.04 24.14
C GLY A 29 1.77 -10.63 24.42
N ASP A 30 1.58 -9.55 25.19
CA ASP A 30 0.27 -9.00 25.54
C ASP A 30 -0.14 -7.80 24.65
N LEU A 31 0.51 -7.60 23.50
CA LEU A 31 0.19 -6.53 22.54
C LEU A 31 -0.84 -7.00 21.50
N GLU A 32 -1.58 -6.04 20.91
CA GLU A 32 -2.45 -6.33 19.76
C GLU A 32 -1.66 -6.64 18.49
N ASN A 33 -0.36 -6.31 18.47
CA ASN A 33 0.54 -6.55 17.36
C ASN A 33 0.75 -8.04 17.13
N LEU A 34 0.72 -8.42 15.84
CA LEU A 34 0.97 -9.78 15.41
C LEU A 34 2.35 -9.90 14.78
N ARG A 35 2.92 -11.11 14.85
CA ARG A 35 4.12 -11.51 14.09
C ARG A 35 3.81 -12.74 13.24
N ALA A 36 4.38 -12.78 12.05
CA ALA A 36 4.38 -14.00 11.25
C ALA A 36 5.43 -14.98 11.81
N PRO A 37 5.12 -16.29 11.92
CA PRO A 37 6.15 -17.30 12.12
C PRO A 37 7.22 -17.26 11.02
N ALA A 38 8.45 -17.68 11.35
CA ALA A 38 9.58 -17.62 10.41
C ALA A 38 9.41 -18.51 9.17
N ASP A 39 8.58 -19.55 9.25
CA ASP A 39 8.25 -20.45 8.14
C ASP A 39 6.93 -20.09 7.43
N ALA A 40 6.25 -19.03 7.87
CA ALA A 40 5.04 -18.56 7.22
C ALA A 40 5.35 -18.00 5.83
N GLN A 41 4.47 -18.31 4.88
CA GLN A 41 4.50 -17.78 3.53
C GLN A 41 3.27 -16.92 3.29
N MET A 42 3.43 -15.82 2.55
CA MET A 42 2.31 -15.00 2.12
C MET A 42 1.53 -15.73 1.01
N VAL A 43 0.28 -16.06 1.30
CA VAL A 43 -0.67 -16.72 0.38
C VAL A 43 -1.42 -15.68 -0.44
N ARG A 44 -1.84 -14.59 0.22
CA ARG A 44 -2.59 -13.49 -0.40
C ARG A 44 -2.20 -12.17 0.23
N LEU A 45 -2.20 -11.13 -0.59
CA LEU A 45 -2.08 -9.74 -0.18
C LEU A 45 -3.05 -8.90 -1.01
N GLU A 46 -3.87 -8.11 -0.33
CA GLU A 46 -4.89 -7.24 -0.92
C GLU A 46 -4.97 -5.93 -0.14
N LEU A 47 -4.96 -4.79 -0.83
CA LEU A 47 -5.17 -3.48 -0.26
C LEU A 47 -6.64 -3.09 -0.43
N ARG A 48 -7.37 -3.07 0.68
CA ARG A 48 -8.74 -2.57 0.71
C ARG A 48 -8.74 -1.08 1.00
N ALA A 49 -8.77 -0.28 -0.05
CA ALA A 49 -8.93 1.17 0.06
C ALA A 49 -10.41 1.57 0.16
N GLU A 50 -10.68 2.59 0.95
CA GLU A 50 -11.99 3.17 1.22
C GLU A 50 -11.88 4.69 1.37
N VAL A 51 -13.00 5.38 1.19
CA VAL A 51 -13.10 6.82 1.44
C VAL A 51 -13.77 7.01 2.80
N PHE A 52 -13.13 7.78 3.67
CA PHE A 52 -13.76 8.23 4.90
C PHE A 52 -14.71 9.39 4.62
N ASN A 53 -16.00 9.19 4.87
CA ASN A 53 -17.02 10.24 4.74
C ASN A 53 -17.13 11.00 6.06
N ARG A 54 -16.62 12.24 6.09
CA ARG A 54 -16.65 13.10 7.28
C ARG A 54 -18.05 13.50 7.74
N ASP A 55 -19.03 13.51 6.84
CA ASP A 55 -20.39 13.91 7.18
C ASP A 55 -21.14 12.79 7.92
N THR A 56 -20.81 11.53 7.62
CA THR A 56 -21.43 10.35 8.24
C THR A 56 -20.52 9.66 9.25
N GLU A 57 -19.25 10.06 9.35
CA GLU A 57 -18.20 9.41 10.14
C GLU A 57 -18.01 7.92 9.81
N ASP A 58 -18.32 7.54 8.57
CA ASP A 58 -18.29 6.15 8.09
C ASP A 58 -17.35 5.96 6.90
N PHE A 59 -16.85 4.74 6.73
CA PHE A 59 -16.13 4.32 5.54
C PHE A 59 -17.08 3.88 4.43
N ARG A 60 -16.73 4.20 3.20
CA ARG A 60 -17.42 3.71 2.01
C ARG A 60 -16.43 3.19 0.96
N PRO A 61 -16.83 2.24 0.11
CA PRO A 61 -16.03 1.86 -1.04
C PRO A 61 -15.83 3.04 -2.01
N LEU A 62 -14.76 2.97 -2.79
CA LEU A 62 -14.56 3.86 -3.92
C LEU A 62 -15.62 3.58 -5.00
N THR A 63 -16.15 4.65 -5.57
CA THR A 63 -17.02 4.58 -6.75
C THR A 63 -16.22 4.24 -8.01
N PRO A 64 -16.86 3.75 -9.08
CA PRO A 64 -16.18 3.53 -10.37
C PRO A 64 -15.48 4.79 -10.90
N ASP A 65 -16.12 5.95 -10.83
CA ASP A 65 -15.55 7.21 -11.32
C ASP A 65 -14.32 7.65 -10.51
N GLU A 66 -14.31 7.42 -9.19
CA GLU A 66 -13.15 7.68 -8.35
C GLU A 66 -11.99 6.72 -8.69
N LEU A 67 -12.29 5.44 -8.92
CA LEU A 67 -11.29 4.44 -9.30
C LEU A 67 -10.63 4.77 -10.64
N GLU A 68 -11.38 5.33 -11.59
CA GLU A 68 -10.88 5.72 -12.92
C GLU A 68 -10.31 7.16 -12.96
N SER A 69 -10.40 7.91 -11.85
CA SER A 69 -9.79 9.23 -11.75
C SER A 69 -8.26 9.16 -11.78
N VAL A 70 -7.61 10.20 -12.29
CA VAL A 70 -6.13 10.25 -12.36
C VAL A 70 -5.57 10.43 -10.96
N ALA A 71 -4.71 9.49 -10.54
CA ALA A 71 -3.99 9.57 -9.26
C ALA A 71 -2.54 10.06 -9.44
N PHE A 72 -1.89 9.74 -10.55
CA PHE A 72 -0.50 10.14 -10.77
C PHE A 72 -0.20 10.41 -12.25
N ARG A 73 0.39 11.56 -12.57
CA ARG A 73 0.82 11.89 -13.94
C ARG A 73 2.28 11.51 -14.16
N GLY A 74 2.49 10.43 -14.88
CA GLY A 74 3.82 9.95 -15.26
C GLY A 74 3.73 8.67 -16.07
N ARG A 75 4.73 8.45 -16.92
CA ARG A 75 4.83 7.21 -17.70
C ARG A 75 5.19 6.01 -16.83
N SER A 76 5.86 6.26 -15.71
CA SER A 76 6.26 5.26 -14.74
C SER A 76 6.36 5.91 -13.36
N ILE A 77 6.30 5.07 -12.33
CA ILE A 77 6.51 5.43 -10.92
C ILE A 77 7.39 4.37 -10.27
N GLN A 78 8.30 4.79 -9.40
CA GLN A 78 9.06 3.89 -8.55
C GLN A 78 8.49 3.96 -7.14
N LEU A 79 7.99 2.84 -6.64
CA LEU A 79 7.40 2.71 -5.32
C LEU A 79 8.31 1.91 -4.41
N ARG A 80 8.40 2.29 -3.15
CA ARG A 80 9.16 1.56 -2.14
C ARG A 80 8.33 1.37 -0.88
N SER A 81 8.18 0.11 -0.46
CA SER A 81 7.62 -0.26 0.84
C SER A 81 8.67 -0.06 1.95
N GLU A 82 8.29 -0.16 3.20
CA GLU A 82 9.17 0.03 4.36
C GLU A 82 10.38 -0.91 4.29
N ASP A 83 11.59 -0.33 4.24
CA ASP A 83 12.90 -1.01 4.07
C ASP A 83 13.06 -1.90 2.83
N GLY A 84 12.13 -1.82 1.88
CA GLY A 84 12.15 -2.60 0.64
C GLY A 84 13.03 -2.00 -0.48
N GLU A 85 13.32 -2.81 -1.49
CA GLU A 85 13.82 -2.30 -2.77
C GLU A 85 12.74 -1.51 -3.51
N ALA A 86 13.15 -0.48 -4.25
CA ALA A 86 12.23 0.27 -5.10
C ALA A 86 11.77 -0.60 -6.28
N VAL A 87 10.46 -0.66 -6.49
CA VAL A 87 9.82 -1.39 -7.59
C VAL A 87 9.29 -0.39 -8.62
N SER A 88 9.71 -0.55 -9.87
CA SER A 88 9.23 0.28 -10.98
C SER A 88 7.93 -0.28 -11.56
N HIS A 89 6.97 0.60 -11.78
CA HIS A 89 5.71 0.32 -12.44
C HIS A 89 5.53 1.26 -13.62
N ASP A 90 5.05 0.74 -14.75
CA ASP A 90 4.73 1.53 -15.94
C ASP A 90 3.22 1.81 -15.99
N ALA A 91 2.85 3.03 -16.37
CA ALA A 91 1.46 3.40 -16.58
C ALA A 91 0.88 2.55 -17.74
N PRO A 92 -0.25 1.84 -17.57
CA PRO A 92 -0.80 0.98 -18.61
C PRO A 92 -1.12 1.72 -19.92
N ASN A 93 -1.58 2.97 -19.82
CA ASN A 93 -1.82 3.85 -20.97
C ASN A 93 -0.55 4.60 -21.46
N GLY A 94 0.59 4.40 -20.79
CA GLY A 94 1.87 5.02 -21.11
C GLY A 94 2.00 6.49 -20.72
N SER A 95 1.10 7.04 -19.90
CA SER A 95 1.07 8.48 -19.58
C SER A 95 0.65 8.86 -18.15
N PHE A 96 -0.25 8.11 -17.51
CA PHE A 96 -0.71 8.34 -16.15
C PHE A 96 -1.24 7.07 -15.51
N PHE A 97 -1.35 7.06 -14.18
CA PHE A 97 -2.03 6.03 -13.41
C PHE A 97 -3.39 6.54 -12.93
N THR A 98 -4.43 5.72 -13.08
CA THR A 98 -5.68 5.91 -12.35
C THR A 98 -5.51 5.53 -10.87
N VAL A 99 -6.46 5.88 -10.01
CA VAL A 99 -6.50 5.42 -8.62
C VAL A 99 -6.42 3.89 -8.56
N ARG A 100 -7.19 3.19 -9.39
CA ARG A 100 -7.15 1.72 -9.48
C ARG A 100 -5.76 1.21 -9.81
N GLU A 101 -5.14 1.75 -10.86
CA GLU A 101 -3.82 1.31 -11.33
C GLU A 101 -2.73 1.60 -10.30
N LEU A 102 -2.82 2.72 -9.58
CA LEU A 102 -1.87 3.07 -8.54
C LEU A 102 -2.04 2.20 -7.28
N LEU A 103 -3.27 1.88 -6.88
CA LEU A 103 -3.53 0.89 -5.81
C LEU A 103 -2.93 -0.47 -6.17
N GLN A 104 -3.10 -0.93 -7.41
CA GLN A 104 -2.50 -2.18 -7.89
C GLN A 104 -0.96 -2.13 -7.88
N ALA A 105 -0.36 -0.99 -8.24
CA ALA A 105 1.08 -0.80 -8.15
C ALA A 105 1.58 -0.85 -6.70
N VAL A 106 0.84 -0.28 -5.74
CA VAL A 106 1.12 -0.40 -4.31
C VAL A 106 1.05 -1.86 -3.88
N GLU A 107 -0.06 -2.57 -4.15
CA GLU A 107 -0.21 -3.99 -3.81
C GLU A 107 0.91 -4.87 -4.36
N GLU A 108 1.29 -4.68 -5.63
CA GLU A 108 2.36 -5.45 -6.26
C GLU A 108 3.73 -5.12 -5.66
N THR A 109 3.95 -3.87 -5.25
CA THR A 109 5.17 -3.49 -4.50
C THR A 109 5.23 -4.24 -3.19
N GLU A 110 4.17 -4.15 -2.37
CA GLU A 110 4.09 -4.83 -1.07
C GLU A 110 4.26 -6.35 -1.22
N ARG A 111 3.64 -6.94 -2.24
CA ARG A 111 3.77 -8.37 -2.51
C ARG A 111 5.21 -8.80 -2.77
N ARG A 112 6.00 -7.97 -3.45
CA ARG A 112 7.41 -8.25 -3.77
C ARG A 112 8.33 -8.02 -2.58
N THR A 113 8.11 -6.94 -1.84
CA THR A 113 9.03 -6.51 -0.77
C THR A 113 8.72 -7.20 0.56
N ARG A 114 7.46 -7.31 0.97
CA ARG A 114 7.08 -7.92 2.27
C ARG A 114 7.38 -9.41 2.34
N ALA A 115 7.34 -10.12 1.21
CA ALA A 115 7.75 -11.52 1.18
C ALA A 115 9.21 -11.74 1.65
N GLN A 116 10.01 -10.67 1.67
CA GLN A 116 11.43 -10.68 2.03
C GLN A 116 11.73 -9.92 3.33
N SER A 117 10.71 -9.33 3.97
CA SER A 117 10.89 -8.61 5.24
C SER A 117 11.19 -9.59 6.38
N GLU A 118 11.93 -9.14 7.39
CA GLU A 118 12.22 -9.89 8.61
C GLU A 118 11.67 -9.17 9.86
N TRP A 119 10.40 -8.74 9.80
CA TRP A 119 9.75 -8.05 10.91
C TRP A 119 9.38 -9.04 12.02
N PHE A 120 9.95 -8.85 13.20
CA PHE A 120 9.88 -9.82 14.31
C PHE A 120 10.24 -11.26 13.93
N GLY A 121 11.14 -11.43 12.95
CA GLY A 121 11.62 -12.72 12.48
C GLY A 121 10.74 -13.41 11.43
N GLY A 122 9.76 -12.70 10.85
CA GLY A 122 8.93 -13.18 9.74
C GLY A 122 8.45 -12.06 8.82
N ILE A 123 7.49 -12.37 7.96
CA ILE A 123 6.85 -11.40 7.05
C ILE A 123 6.15 -10.30 7.86
N ASP A 124 6.27 -9.05 7.41
CA ASP A 124 5.60 -7.91 8.01
C ASP A 124 4.08 -8.00 7.85
N VAL A 125 3.42 -8.30 8.96
CA VAL A 125 1.97 -8.28 9.16
C VAL A 125 1.54 -7.23 10.19
N HIS A 126 2.47 -6.33 10.54
CA HIS A 126 2.28 -5.31 11.56
C HIS A 126 1.79 -4.00 10.95
N HIS A 127 2.49 -3.49 9.93
CA HIS A 127 2.11 -2.21 9.32
C HIS A 127 1.05 -2.46 8.25
N VAL A 128 -0.23 -2.21 8.55
CA VAL A 128 -1.34 -2.59 7.67
C VAL A 128 -2.29 -1.43 7.35
N PHE A 129 -2.14 -0.26 7.96
CA PHE A 129 -2.99 0.90 7.68
C PHE A 129 -2.35 1.79 6.62
N PHE A 130 -2.98 1.99 5.48
CA PHE A 130 -2.41 2.79 4.39
C PHE A 130 -2.42 4.28 4.73
N GLU A 131 -1.26 4.94 4.62
CA GLU A 131 -1.08 6.38 4.93
C GLU A 131 -0.65 7.22 3.71
N GLY A 132 -0.83 6.66 2.52
CA GLY A 132 -0.49 7.31 1.25
C GLY A 132 0.93 7.02 0.77
N ILE A 133 1.28 7.65 -0.35
CA ILE A 133 2.63 7.64 -0.91
C ILE A 133 3.23 9.04 -0.86
N HIS A 134 4.51 9.12 -0.50
CA HIS A 134 5.20 10.39 -0.28
C HIS A 134 6.52 10.44 -1.03
N PRO A 135 6.98 11.62 -1.48
CA PRO A 135 8.25 11.74 -2.18
C PRO A 135 9.41 11.33 -1.28
N GLY A 136 10.16 10.31 -1.69
CA GLY A 136 11.39 9.86 -1.06
C GLY A 136 12.64 10.36 -1.80
N ASP A 137 13.76 9.68 -1.57
CA ASP A 137 15.03 10.00 -2.23
C ASP A 137 15.11 9.45 -3.66
N GLY A 138 15.90 10.12 -4.52
CA GLY A 138 16.21 9.60 -5.85
C GLY A 138 15.04 9.52 -6.84
N GLY A 139 13.91 10.18 -6.56
CA GLY A 139 12.70 10.11 -7.37
C GLY A 139 11.84 8.86 -7.09
N VAL A 140 12.13 8.15 -6.00
CA VAL A 140 11.31 7.07 -5.46
C VAL A 140 10.19 7.68 -4.62
N TRP A 141 9.03 7.04 -4.63
CA TRP A 141 7.90 7.34 -3.76
C TRP A 141 7.81 6.27 -2.69
N ASP A 142 7.85 6.69 -1.44
CA ASP A 142 7.76 5.80 -0.29
C ASP A 142 6.28 5.57 0.05
N ILE A 143 5.90 4.31 0.21
CA ILE A 143 4.58 3.89 0.67
C ILE A 143 4.60 3.90 2.19
N TYR A 144 3.73 4.70 2.81
CA TYR A 144 3.65 4.79 4.26
C TYR A 144 2.54 3.92 4.82
N TRP A 145 2.86 3.24 5.91
CA TRP A 145 1.98 2.31 6.59
C TRP A 145 1.97 2.58 8.09
N GLY A 146 0.78 2.63 8.69
CA GLY A 146 0.56 2.64 10.12
C GLY A 146 0.40 1.24 10.69
N SER A 147 0.68 1.12 12.00
CA SER A 147 0.58 -0.10 12.81
C SER A 147 -0.70 -0.17 13.64
#